data_AF-A0A7J5YW83-F1
#
_entry.id   AF-A0A7J5YW83-F1
#
_cell.length_a   1.000
_cell.length_b   1.000
_cell.length_c   1.000
_cell.angle_alpha   90.00
_cell.angle_beta   90.00
_cell.angle_gamma   90.00
#
_symmetry.space_group_name_H-M   'P 1'
#
loop_
_entity.id
_entity.type
_entity.pdbx_description
1 polymer ?
#
loop_
_entity_poly.entity_id
_entity_poly.type
_entity_poly.pdbx_seq_one_letter_code
_entity_poly.pdbx_strand_id
1 'polypeptide(L)'
;MQCIYTQLPQLLGTNGENSVPVKVWLMPLKSFDPKAAELMTEISIGLVIKAQEALEHLKETQMRCNDSLEDKVVKSFPVLHEELSTFLKLCDYYKTTSRKPWQRNFPPSEGKEDESSLEKVFEDGPESLFNHEKLNKWLSHKEREINVISPVSTPWRE
;
A
#
# COMPACT_ATOMS: atom_id res chain seq x y z
N MET A 1 31.80 -18.91 8.08
CA MET A 1 30.81 -17.90 7.63
C MET A 1 30.35 -17.17 8.88
N GLN A 2 30.71 -15.90 9.06
CA GLN A 2 30.40 -15.15 10.27
C GLN A 2 29.03 -14.47 10.10
N CYS A 3 28.17 -14.52 11.13
CA CYS A 3 26.80 -14.02 11.05
C CYS A 3 26.80 -12.48 10.96
N ILE A 4 26.06 -11.93 9.99
CA ILE A 4 25.93 -10.47 9.77
C ILE A 4 25.53 -9.75 11.07
N TYR A 5 24.64 -10.35 11.87
CA TYR A 5 24.22 -9.78 13.15
C TYR A 5 25.39 -9.48 14.10
N THR A 6 26.40 -10.36 14.14
CA THR A 6 27.60 -10.17 14.99
C THR A 6 28.55 -9.09 14.48
N GLN A 7 28.43 -8.71 13.20
CA GLN A 7 29.27 -7.70 12.56
C GLN A 7 28.64 -6.30 12.62
N LEU A 8 27.31 -6.18 12.78
CA LEU A 8 26.59 -4.90 12.80
C LEU A 8 27.18 -3.86 13.78
N PRO A 9 27.56 -4.19 15.04
CA PRO A 9 28.15 -3.21 15.94
C PRO A 9 29.48 -2.65 15.43
N GLN A 10 30.27 -3.45 14.71
CA GLN A 10 31.55 -3.04 14.16
C GLN A 10 31.38 -2.09 12.95
N LEU A 11 30.27 -2.23 12.21
CA LEU A 11 29.97 -1.39 11.04
C LEU A 11 29.59 0.05 11.40
N LEU A 12 29.19 0.31 12.66
CA LEU A 12 28.90 1.66 13.14
C LEU A 12 30.15 2.56 13.16
N GLY A 13 31.35 1.98 13.09
CA GLY A 13 32.60 2.68 13.31
C GLY A 13 32.93 2.77 14.80
N THR A 14 34.20 3.02 15.11
CA THR A 14 34.72 3.05 16.49
C THR A 14 34.04 4.07 17.38
N ASN A 15 33.57 5.19 16.82
CA ASN A 15 32.85 6.24 17.54
C ASN A 15 31.48 6.54 16.93
N GLY A 16 30.91 5.59 16.17
CA GLY A 16 29.65 5.83 15.48
C GLY A 16 29.79 6.74 14.26
N GLU A 17 30.96 6.80 13.61
CA GLU A 17 31.18 7.65 12.42
C GLU A 17 30.22 7.30 11.27
N ASN A 18 29.74 6.05 11.22
CA ASN A 18 28.74 5.59 10.25
C ASN A 18 27.32 5.57 10.82
N SER A 19 27.10 6.13 12.01
CA SER A 19 25.78 6.19 12.63
C SER A 19 24.89 7.24 11.97
N VAL A 20 23.58 7.01 12.03
CA VAL A 20 22.56 7.93 11.52
C VAL A 20 21.58 8.27 12.65
N PRO A 21 21.02 9.50 12.67
CA PRO A 21 20.01 9.86 13.65
C PRO A 21 18.77 8.97 13.56
N VAL A 22 18.37 8.36 14.67
CA VAL A 22 17.15 7.53 14.77
C VAL A 22 15.94 8.34 15.24
N LYS A 23 16.17 9.40 16.03
CA LYS A 23 15.13 10.27 16.57
C LYS A 23 15.55 11.73 16.43
N VAL A 24 14.63 12.57 15.98
CA VAL A 24 14.81 14.02 15.89
C VAL A 24 13.77 14.73 16.74
N TRP A 25 14.15 15.90 17.26
CA TRP A 25 13.26 16.79 17.99
C TRP A 25 13.08 18.05 17.16
N LEU A 26 11.84 18.41 16.85
CA LEU A 26 11.50 19.59 16.08
C LEU A 26 10.90 20.65 17.00
N MET A 27 11.20 21.91 16.74
CA MET A 27 10.62 23.05 17.44
C MET A 27 9.76 23.87 16.45
N PRO A 28 8.54 24.30 16.83
CA PRO A 28 7.72 25.13 15.96
C PRO A 28 8.45 26.43 15.58
N LEU A 29 8.44 26.77 14.29
CA LEU A 29 9.16 27.95 13.77
C LEU A 29 8.65 29.27 14.38
N LYS A 30 7.38 29.30 14.78
CA LYS A 30 6.73 30.42 15.48
C LYS A 30 7.39 30.79 16.81
N SER A 31 8.15 29.86 17.41
CA SER A 31 8.96 30.10 18.61
C SER A 31 10.13 31.05 18.35
N PHE A 32 10.55 31.21 17.09
CA PHE A 32 11.67 32.04 16.65
C PHE A 32 11.23 33.25 15.82
N ASP A 33 10.21 33.09 14.97
CA ASP A 33 9.63 34.17 14.16
C ASP A 33 8.11 34.22 14.36
N PRO A 34 7.56 35.24 15.05
CA PRO A 34 6.12 35.39 15.24
C PRO A 34 5.30 35.52 13.95
N LYS A 35 5.94 35.84 12.82
CA LYS A 35 5.32 35.91 11.49
C LYS A 35 5.36 34.59 10.72
N ALA A 36 6.05 33.57 11.24
CA ALA A 36 6.10 32.26 10.62
C ALA A 36 4.72 31.61 10.56
N ALA A 37 4.49 30.83 9.50
CA ALA A 37 3.27 30.05 9.35
C ALA A 37 3.12 29.07 10.51
N GLU A 38 1.91 28.98 11.04
CA GLU A 38 1.53 28.02 12.07
C GLU A 38 0.96 26.76 11.40
N LEU A 39 1.30 25.58 11.94
CA LEU A 39 0.60 24.36 11.57
C LEU A 39 -0.80 24.44 12.19
N MET A 40 -1.78 24.84 11.39
CA MET A 40 -3.12 25.22 11.89
C MET A 40 -4.01 24.01 12.21
N THR A 41 -3.73 22.83 11.67
CA THR A 41 -4.55 21.63 11.90
C THR A 41 -3.69 20.37 12.03
N GLU A 42 -3.97 19.59 13.07
CA GLU A 42 -3.53 18.21 13.16
C GLU A 42 -4.36 17.37 12.18
N ILE A 43 -3.75 16.34 11.60
CA ILE A 43 -4.47 15.41 10.74
C ILE A 43 -5.38 14.56 11.63
N SER A 44 -6.66 14.47 11.27
CA SER A 44 -7.58 13.64 12.05
C SER A 44 -7.12 12.18 12.08
N ILE A 45 -7.18 11.57 13.28
CA ILE A 45 -6.83 10.16 13.45
C ILE A 45 -7.72 9.25 12.61
N GLY A 46 -8.97 9.66 12.36
CA GLY A 46 -9.90 8.95 11.48
C GLY A 46 -9.39 8.88 10.04
N LEU A 47 -8.84 9.97 9.50
CA LEU A 47 -8.21 9.98 8.17
C LEU A 47 -6.97 9.08 8.13
N VAL A 48 -6.16 9.07 9.19
CA VAL A 48 -4.98 8.18 9.29
C VAL A 48 -5.40 6.71 9.27
N ILE A 49 -6.43 6.34 10.04
CA ILE A 49 -6.96 4.98 10.09
C ILE A 49 -7.50 4.56 8.73
N LYS A 50 -8.35 5.39 8.09
CA LYS A 50 -8.87 5.10 6.74
C LYS A 50 -7.75 4.94 5.71
N ALA A 51 -6.69 5.74 5.78
CA ALA A 51 -5.52 5.63 4.89
C ALA A 51 -4.84 4.28 5.05
N GLN A 52 -4.62 3.89 6.30
CA GLN A 52 -3.98 2.63 6.63
C GLN A 52 -4.82 1.44 6.18
N GLU A 53 -6.10 1.40 6.52
CA GLU A 53 -7.03 0.33 6.13
C GLU A 53 -7.09 0.17 4.60
N ALA A 54 -7.21 1.27 3.87
CA ALA A 54 -7.24 1.27 2.41
C ALA A 54 -5.96 0.69 1.78
N LEU A 55 -4.79 1.05 2.33
CA LEU A 55 -3.50 0.51 1.88
C LEU A 55 -3.31 -0.97 2.26
N GLU A 56 -3.79 -1.37 3.44
CA GLU A 56 -3.74 -2.75 3.91
C GLU A 56 -4.63 -3.67 3.08
N HIS A 57 -5.87 -3.27 2.78
CA HIS A 57 -6.76 -4.03 1.91
C HIS A 57 -6.21 -4.22 0.50
N LEU A 58 -5.60 -3.18 -0.08
CA LEU A 58 -4.94 -3.30 -1.38
C LEU A 58 -3.77 -4.28 -1.32
N LYS A 59 -2.94 -4.20 -0.28
CA LYS A 59 -1.83 -5.13 -0.07
C LYS A 59 -2.31 -6.58 0.08
N GLU A 60 -3.37 -6.80 0.84
CA GLU A 60 -3.98 -8.13 1.00
C GLU A 60 -4.48 -8.69 -0.34
N THR A 61 -5.15 -7.87 -1.13
CA THR A 61 -5.62 -8.23 -2.48
C THR A 61 -4.44 -8.61 -3.39
N GLN A 62 -3.34 -7.84 -3.35
CA GLN A 62 -2.14 -8.14 -4.12
C GLN A 62 -1.47 -9.45 -3.69
N MET A 63 -1.39 -9.72 -2.38
CA MET A 63 -0.85 -10.98 -1.86
C MET A 63 -1.69 -12.18 -2.33
N ARG A 64 -3.02 -12.10 -2.20
CA ARG A 64 -3.94 -13.15 -2.68
C ARG A 64 -3.83 -13.39 -4.20
N CYS A 65 -3.71 -12.32 -4.99
CA CYS A 65 -3.50 -12.45 -6.43
C CYS A 65 -2.16 -13.14 -6.76
N ASN A 66 -1.08 -12.83 -6.03
CA ASN A 66 0.20 -13.51 -6.20
C ASN A 66 0.10 -15.00 -5.82
N ASP A 67 -0.59 -15.34 -4.73
CA ASP A 67 -0.84 -16.74 -4.37
C ASP A 67 -1.58 -17.49 -5.48
N SER A 68 -2.55 -16.83 -6.13
CA SER A 68 -3.28 -17.39 -7.28
C SER A 68 -2.38 -17.55 -8.52
N LEU A 69 -1.45 -16.63 -8.76
CA LEU A 69 -0.47 -16.74 -9.85
C LEU A 69 0.51 -17.92 -9.66
N GLU A 70 0.75 -18.32 -8.42
CA GLU A 70 1.59 -19.48 -8.11
C GLU A 70 0.90 -20.83 -8.34
N ASP A 71 -0.43 -20.83 -8.53
CA ASP A 71 -1.22 -22.03 -8.78
C ASP A 71 -0.81 -22.75 -10.09
N LYS A 72 -0.77 -24.09 -10.05
CA LYS A 72 -0.33 -24.92 -11.18
C LYS A 72 -1.26 -24.81 -12.39
N VAL A 73 -2.57 -24.70 -12.16
CA VAL A 73 -3.57 -24.47 -13.19
C VAL A 73 -3.28 -23.14 -13.85
N VAL A 74 -3.16 -22.06 -13.07
CA VAL A 74 -2.88 -20.73 -13.62
C VAL A 74 -1.60 -20.73 -14.46
N LYS A 75 -0.53 -21.36 -14.00
CA LYS A 75 0.72 -21.52 -14.77
C LYS A 75 0.56 -22.32 -16.08
N SER A 76 -0.41 -23.21 -16.14
CA SER A 76 -0.70 -24.05 -17.32
C SER A 76 -1.66 -23.40 -18.31
N PHE A 77 -2.38 -22.34 -17.90
CA PHE A 77 -3.38 -21.65 -18.70
C PHE A 77 -2.95 -20.17 -18.91
N PRO A 78 -2.29 -19.85 -20.05
CA PRO A 78 -1.72 -18.52 -20.29
C PRO A 78 -2.72 -17.37 -20.17
N VAL A 79 -3.97 -17.60 -20.57
CA VAL A 79 -5.04 -16.59 -20.49
C VAL A 79 -5.33 -16.20 -19.04
N LEU A 80 -5.48 -17.17 -18.14
CA LEU A 80 -5.71 -16.91 -16.71
C LEU A 80 -4.52 -16.21 -16.07
N HIS A 81 -3.30 -16.65 -16.42
CA HIS A 81 -2.08 -16.02 -15.94
C HIS A 81 -2.00 -14.55 -16.38
N GLU A 82 -2.32 -14.25 -17.64
CA GLU A 82 -2.31 -12.89 -18.19
C GLU A 82 -3.36 -11.98 -17.51
N GLU A 83 -4.58 -12.49 -17.29
CA GLU A 83 -5.63 -11.75 -16.58
C GLU A 83 -5.23 -11.39 -15.15
N LEU A 84 -4.72 -12.37 -14.38
CA LEU A 84 -4.25 -12.14 -13.00
C LEU A 84 -3.02 -11.22 -12.97
N SER A 85 -2.08 -11.39 -13.88
CA SER A 85 -0.90 -10.51 -14.00
C SER A 85 -1.31 -9.07 -14.32
N THR A 86 -2.31 -8.90 -15.18
CA THR A 86 -2.85 -7.58 -15.53
C THR A 86 -3.55 -6.95 -14.35
N PHE A 87 -4.36 -7.72 -13.61
CA PHE A 87 -4.99 -7.26 -12.38
C PHE A 87 -3.97 -6.80 -11.33
N LEU A 88 -2.89 -7.56 -11.12
CA LEU A 88 -1.82 -7.17 -10.21
C LEU A 88 -1.14 -5.86 -10.62
N LYS A 89 -0.82 -5.70 -11.91
CA LYS A 89 -0.28 -4.44 -12.47
C LYS A 89 -1.24 -3.27 -12.29
N LEU A 90 -2.54 -3.48 -12.48
CA LEU A 90 -3.55 -2.46 -12.23
C LEU A 90 -3.60 -2.07 -10.76
N CYS A 91 -3.47 -3.03 -9.84
CA CYS A 91 -3.36 -2.74 -8.40
C CYS A 91 -2.11 -1.90 -8.07
N ASP A 92 -0.96 -2.19 -8.68
CA ASP A 92 0.27 -1.40 -8.50
C ASP A 92 0.19 0.00 -9.10
N TYR A 93 -0.36 0.10 -10.31
CA TYR A 93 -0.64 1.39 -10.95
C TYR A 93 -1.58 2.23 -10.09
N TYR A 94 -2.63 1.60 -9.59
CA TYR A 94 -3.62 2.20 -8.71
C TYR A 94 -2.97 2.70 -7.40
N LYS A 95 -2.17 1.87 -6.72
CA LYS A 95 -1.39 2.25 -5.52
C LYS A 95 -0.53 3.49 -5.77
N THR A 96 0.15 3.54 -6.92
CA THR A 96 1.07 4.61 -7.29
C THR A 96 0.34 5.90 -7.66
N THR A 97 -0.79 5.78 -8.38
CA THR A 97 -1.59 6.91 -8.83
C THR A 97 -2.38 7.52 -7.69
N SER A 98 -2.91 6.69 -6.79
CA SER A 98 -3.55 7.14 -5.55
C SER A 98 -2.57 7.87 -4.64
N ARG A 99 -1.27 7.55 -4.63
CA ARG A 99 -0.28 8.32 -3.84
C ARG A 99 -0.17 9.79 -4.26
N LYS A 100 -0.53 10.17 -5.49
CA LYS A 100 -0.37 11.54 -6.00
C LYS A 100 -1.36 12.54 -5.38
N PRO A 101 -2.69 12.28 -5.35
CA PRO A 101 -3.65 13.10 -4.58
C PRO A 101 -3.24 13.25 -3.12
N TRP A 102 -2.76 12.17 -2.51
CA TRP A 102 -2.28 12.16 -1.12
C TRP A 102 -1.12 13.11 -0.89
N GLN A 103 -0.07 13.04 -1.71
CA GLN A 103 1.09 13.94 -1.60
C GLN A 103 0.75 15.40 -1.90
N ARG A 104 -0.25 15.65 -2.74
CA ARG A 104 -0.68 17.00 -3.09
C ARG A 104 -1.49 17.65 -1.97
N ASN A 105 -2.34 16.87 -1.30
CA ASN A 105 -3.27 17.38 -0.31
C ASN A 105 -2.72 17.24 1.14
N PHE A 106 -1.51 16.70 1.32
CA PHE A 106 -0.93 16.42 2.62
C PHE A 106 0.51 16.96 2.78
N PRO A 107 0.79 17.74 3.84
CA PRO A 107 -0.17 18.37 4.76
C PRO A 107 -0.99 19.45 4.03
N PRO A 108 -2.18 19.84 4.52
CA PRO A 108 -2.98 20.91 3.91
C PRO A 108 -2.11 22.16 3.75
N SER A 109 -1.69 22.43 2.51
CA SER A 109 -0.80 23.55 2.24
C SER A 109 -1.57 24.85 2.46
N GLU A 110 -1.07 25.67 3.38
CA GLU A 110 -1.55 27.03 3.66
C GLU A 110 -2.97 27.16 4.24
N GLY A 111 -3.40 26.32 5.19
CA GLY A 111 -4.52 26.64 6.10
C GLY A 111 -5.86 27.05 5.45
N LYS A 112 -6.04 26.78 4.15
CA LYS A 112 -7.21 27.15 3.34
C LYS A 112 -7.96 25.93 2.81
N GLU A 113 -7.34 24.76 2.83
CA GLU A 113 -7.94 23.52 2.35
C GLU A 113 -8.45 22.70 3.54
N ASP A 114 -9.77 22.49 3.56
CA ASP A 114 -10.50 21.78 4.60
C ASP A 114 -10.24 20.27 4.51
N GLU A 115 -10.29 19.57 5.66
CA GLU A 115 -10.10 18.12 5.74
C GLU A 115 -11.13 17.36 4.88
N SER A 116 -12.27 17.98 4.55
CA SER A 116 -13.27 17.41 3.63
C SER A 116 -12.73 17.06 2.23
N SER A 117 -11.71 17.76 1.74
CA SER A 117 -11.04 17.40 0.47
C SER A 117 -10.24 16.09 0.59
N LEU A 118 -9.71 15.79 1.78
CA LEU A 118 -9.03 14.53 2.09
C LEU A 118 -10.03 13.40 2.35
N GLU A 119 -11.16 13.68 3.00
CA GLU A 119 -12.22 12.69 3.23
C GLU A 119 -12.82 12.16 1.93
N LYS A 120 -13.01 13.02 0.92
CA LYS A 120 -13.48 12.63 -0.42
C LYS A 120 -12.60 11.62 -1.13
N VAL A 121 -11.31 11.53 -0.78
CA VAL A 121 -10.40 10.52 -1.34
C VAL A 121 -10.79 9.11 -0.87
N PHE A 122 -11.52 9.00 0.24
CA PHE A 122 -11.96 7.75 0.86
C PHE A 122 -13.46 7.50 0.82
N GLU A 123 -14.28 8.44 0.34
CA GLU A 123 -15.71 8.22 0.26
C GLU A 123 -16.00 6.97 -0.59
N ASP A 124 -16.86 6.07 -0.08
CA ASP A 124 -17.20 4.76 -0.62
C ASP A 124 -18.10 4.82 -1.88
N GLY A 125 -17.83 5.78 -2.77
CA GLY A 125 -18.52 5.87 -4.06
C GLY A 125 -18.11 4.75 -5.03
N PRO A 126 -18.88 4.52 -6.10
CA PRO A 126 -18.46 3.64 -7.21
C PRO A 126 -17.18 4.13 -7.89
N GLU A 127 -16.92 5.44 -7.81
CA GLU A 127 -15.70 6.15 -8.25
C GLU A 127 -14.63 6.23 -7.16
N SER A 128 -14.89 5.66 -5.97
CA SER A 128 -13.90 5.61 -4.90
C SER A 128 -12.68 4.91 -5.45
N LEU A 129 -11.55 5.59 -5.29
CA LEU A 129 -10.27 5.01 -5.61
C LEU A 129 -10.17 3.66 -4.87
N PHE A 130 -10.59 3.56 -3.59
CA PHE A 130 -10.35 2.41 -2.73
C PHE A 130 -11.55 1.45 -2.61
N ASN A 131 -12.28 1.19 -3.70
CA ASN A 131 -13.39 0.24 -3.68
C ASN A 131 -12.91 -1.22 -3.53
N HIS A 132 -12.60 -1.60 -2.29
CA HIS A 132 -12.10 -2.92 -1.90
C HIS A 132 -13.10 -4.04 -2.23
N GLU A 133 -14.40 -3.78 -2.15
CA GLU A 133 -15.44 -4.76 -2.44
C GLU A 133 -15.37 -5.22 -3.91
N LYS A 134 -15.20 -4.29 -4.85
CA LYS A 134 -15.06 -4.62 -6.28
C LYS A 134 -13.80 -5.45 -6.56
N LEU A 135 -12.66 -5.07 -5.98
CA LEU A 135 -11.41 -5.80 -6.15
C LEU A 135 -11.50 -7.22 -5.59
N ASN A 136 -12.04 -7.35 -4.38
CA ASN A 136 -12.25 -8.64 -3.73
C ASN A 136 -13.22 -9.52 -4.50
N LYS A 137 -14.32 -8.95 -5.01
CA LYS A 137 -15.31 -9.69 -5.79
C LYS A 137 -14.72 -10.20 -7.10
N TRP A 138 -13.96 -9.37 -7.82
CA TRP A 138 -13.29 -9.80 -9.05
C TRP A 138 -12.31 -10.95 -8.78
N LEU A 139 -11.46 -10.81 -7.75
CA LEU A 139 -10.48 -11.85 -7.41
C LEU A 139 -11.17 -13.14 -6.96
N SER A 140 -12.23 -13.05 -6.15
CA SER A 140 -12.99 -14.23 -5.70
C SER A 140 -13.66 -14.97 -6.85
N HIS A 141 -14.10 -14.26 -7.90
CA HIS A 141 -14.62 -14.90 -9.11
C HIS A 141 -13.53 -15.66 -9.86
N LYS A 142 -12.32 -15.08 -9.96
CA LYS A 142 -11.19 -15.76 -10.61
C LYS A 142 -10.68 -16.95 -9.83
N GLU A 143 -10.59 -16.85 -8.51
CA GLU A 143 -10.28 -18.00 -7.62
C GLU A 143 -11.30 -19.13 -7.82
N ARG A 144 -12.59 -18.81 -7.97
CA ARG A 144 -13.62 -19.83 -8.27
C ARG A 144 -13.43 -20.45 -9.66
N GLU A 145 -13.11 -19.67 -10.67
CA GLU A 145 -12.83 -20.15 -12.03
C GLU A 145 -11.67 -21.15 -12.02
N ILE A 146 -10.57 -20.81 -11.34
CA ILE A 146 -9.39 -21.68 -11.17
C ILE A 146 -9.79 -22.99 -10.48
N ASN A 147 -10.57 -22.91 -9.39
CA ASN A 147 -11.02 -24.08 -8.64
C ASN A 147 -11.93 -25.02 -9.46
N VAL A 148 -12.69 -24.50 -10.42
CA VAL A 148 -13.50 -25.33 -11.34
C VAL A 148 -12.62 -26.05 -12.36
N ILE A 149 -11.52 -25.44 -12.79
CA ILE A 149 -10.59 -26.00 -13.78
C ILE A 149 -9.62 -27.01 -13.13
N SER A 150 -9.29 -26.83 -11.86
CA SER A 150 -8.33 -27.66 -11.12
C SER A 150 -8.60 -29.18 -11.19
N PRO A 151 -9.83 -29.69 -10.97
CA PRO A 151 -10.16 -31.12 -11.09
C PRO A 151 -9.97 -31.68 -12.51
N VAL A 152 -10.06 -30.85 -13.55
CA VAL A 152 -9.98 -31.28 -14.96
C VAL A 152 -8.52 -31.44 -15.42
N SER A 153 -7.58 -30.85 -14.69
CA SER A 153 -6.15 -30.81 -15.04
C SER A 153 -5.27 -31.83 -14.30
N THR A 154 -5.83 -32.57 -13.34
CA THR A 154 -5.15 -33.72 -12.73
C THR A 154 -5.45 -34.97 -13.56
N PRO A 155 -4.44 -35.63 -14.17
CA PRO A 155 -4.67 -36.93 -14.77
C PRO A 155 -5.16 -37.87 -13.66
N TRP A 156 -6.27 -38.55 -13.91
CA TRP A 156 -6.71 -39.68 -13.10
C TRP A 156 -5.49 -40.59 -12.87
N ARG A 157 -5.07 -40.74 -11.61
CA ARG A 157 -4.02 -41.71 -11.26
C ARG A 157 -4.64 -43.10 -11.35
N GLU A 158 -4.31 -43.81 -12.42
CA GLU A 158 -4.32 -45.29 -12.45
C GLU A 158 -3.11 -45.83 -11.67
#